data_AF-A0A8T0B6J4-F1
#
_entry.id   AF-A0A8T0B6J4-F1
#
_cell.length_a   1.000
_cell.length_b   1.000
_cell.length_c   1.000
_cell.angle_alpha   90.00
_cell.angle_beta   90.00
_cell.angle_gamma   90.00
#
_symmetry.space_group_name_H-M   'P 1'
#
loop_
_entity.id
_entity.type
_entity.pdbx_description
1 polymer ?
#
loop_
_entity_poly.entity_id
_entity_poly.type
_entity_poly.pdbx_seq_one_letter_code
_entity_poly.pdbx_strand_id
1 'polypeptide(L)'
;GLAPMISDKTVTIKIVDVNDNAPEIEVTSFSSVIPEDSKSGTTVALISVSDLDSGVNGKVSCSVPEDMPFKLLSSPHNNVYSLVTSSTLDREMTAHYDITLSAKDEGNPPLSSLKTVTVHVSDVNDNSPEFIGSPYTFYVMENNAHGTSLFSLFAFDRDSDENALISYQIWKDNLKENKYASFINVNSENGAIYALKTFDFETIKTFQFHV
;
A
#
# COMPACT_ATOMS: atom_id res chain seq x y z
N GLY A 1 3.91 -60.36 -71.32
CA GLY A 1 4.57 -60.54 -70.00
C GLY A 1 3.62 -60.08 -68.93
N LEU A 2 3.62 -60.71 -67.76
CA LEU A 2 2.77 -60.29 -66.63
C LEU A 2 3.24 -58.93 -66.09
N ALA A 3 2.28 -58.13 -65.61
CA ALA A 3 2.57 -56.85 -64.97
C ALA A 3 3.36 -57.07 -63.66
N PRO A 4 4.30 -56.17 -63.31
CA PRO A 4 5.09 -56.30 -62.09
C PRO A 4 4.20 -56.22 -60.84
N MET A 5 4.51 -57.05 -59.84
CA MET A 5 3.87 -57.00 -58.53
C MET A 5 4.54 -55.91 -57.68
N ILE A 6 3.73 -55.14 -56.96
CA ILE A 6 4.18 -54.10 -56.02
C ILE A 6 3.71 -54.49 -54.62
N SER A 7 4.49 -54.12 -53.62
CA SER A 7 4.15 -54.22 -52.21
C SER A 7 4.44 -52.87 -51.54
N ASP A 8 3.54 -52.42 -50.67
CA ASP A 8 3.70 -51.22 -49.87
C ASP A 8 3.70 -51.56 -48.37
N LYS A 9 4.32 -50.69 -47.58
CA LYS A 9 4.44 -50.78 -46.12
C LYS A 9 4.36 -49.38 -45.54
N THR A 10 3.59 -49.21 -44.46
CA THR A 10 3.54 -47.97 -43.70
C THR A 10 4.81 -47.81 -42.86
N VAL A 11 5.46 -46.66 -42.98
CA VAL A 11 6.55 -46.24 -42.09
C VAL A 11 6.01 -45.17 -41.15
N THR A 12 6.13 -45.39 -39.84
CA THR A 12 5.76 -44.40 -38.82
C THR A 12 7.00 -43.73 -38.28
N ILE A 13 7.11 -42.41 -38.49
CA ILE A 13 8.14 -41.57 -37.89
C ILE A 13 7.51 -40.86 -36.69
N LYS A 14 8.09 -41.02 -35.50
CA LYS A 14 7.67 -40.29 -34.30
C LYS A 14 8.65 -39.14 -34.08
N ILE A 15 8.12 -37.93 -34.01
CA ILE A 15 8.86 -36.73 -33.62
C ILE A 15 8.82 -36.65 -32.09
N VAL A 16 9.98 -36.40 -31.48
CA VAL A 16 10.12 -36.24 -30.03
C VAL A 16 10.26 -34.75 -29.74
N ASP A 17 9.58 -34.31 -28.69
CA ASP A 17 9.61 -32.95 -28.20
C ASP A 17 10.98 -32.55 -27.63
N VAL A 18 11.36 -31.29 -27.78
CA VAL A 18 12.57 -30.68 -27.21
C VAL A 18 12.12 -29.44 -26.44
N ASN A 19 12.75 -29.18 -25.29
CA ASN A 19 12.45 -27.99 -24.49
C ASN A 19 13.00 -26.73 -25.18
N ASP A 20 12.25 -26.16 -26.13
CA ASP A 20 12.66 -25.01 -26.94
C ASP A 20 11.72 -23.81 -26.84
N ASN A 21 10.65 -23.91 -26.06
CA ASN A 21 9.78 -22.81 -25.70
C ASN A 21 9.91 -22.51 -24.20
N ALA A 22 10.02 -21.23 -23.85
CA ALA A 22 10.02 -20.82 -22.46
C ALA A 22 8.57 -20.53 -22.00
N PRO A 23 8.27 -20.67 -20.70
CA PRO A 23 6.94 -20.35 -20.18
C PRO A 23 6.55 -18.90 -20.45
N GLU A 24 5.30 -18.65 -20.81
CA GLU A 24 4.72 -17.32 -20.97
C GLU A 24 3.83 -16.97 -19.76
N ILE A 25 3.97 -15.75 -19.24
CA ILE A 25 3.18 -15.23 -18.11
C ILE A 25 2.18 -14.18 -18.62
N GLU A 26 0.90 -14.52 -18.57
CA GLU A 26 -0.20 -13.61 -18.87
C GLU A 26 -0.86 -13.12 -17.57
N VAL A 27 -1.07 -11.81 -17.45
CA VAL A 27 -1.82 -11.22 -16.32
C VAL A 27 -3.22 -10.90 -16.86
N THR A 28 -4.19 -11.76 -16.54
CA THR A 28 -5.53 -11.73 -17.12
C THR A 28 -6.49 -10.78 -16.39
N SER A 29 -6.15 -10.43 -15.14
CA SER A 29 -6.82 -9.39 -14.36
C SER A 29 -5.82 -8.77 -13.39
N PHE A 30 -5.90 -7.46 -13.16
CA PHE A 30 -4.98 -6.76 -12.29
C PHE A 30 -5.62 -5.51 -11.65
N SER A 31 -5.56 -5.43 -10.32
CA SER A 31 -5.79 -4.19 -9.58
C SER A 31 -4.45 -3.55 -9.26
N SER A 32 -4.16 -2.41 -9.91
CA SER A 32 -2.93 -1.67 -9.66
C SER A 32 -2.91 -0.93 -8.32
N VAL A 33 -4.06 -0.78 -7.67
CA VAL A 33 -4.23 -0.08 -6.40
C VAL A 33 -4.99 -0.96 -5.42
N ILE A 34 -4.52 -1.03 -4.17
CA ILE A 34 -5.13 -1.80 -3.07
C ILE A 34 -5.11 -0.97 -1.77
N PRO A 35 -6.25 -0.80 -1.07
CA PRO A 35 -6.28 -0.16 0.24
C PRO A 35 -5.43 -0.87 1.29
N GLU A 36 -4.75 -0.13 2.15
CA GLU A 36 -3.91 -0.74 3.20
C GLU A 36 -4.69 -1.55 4.24
N ASP A 37 -5.95 -1.19 4.48
CA ASP A 37 -6.88 -1.93 5.34
C ASP A 37 -7.42 -3.24 4.70
N SER A 38 -6.93 -3.59 3.50
CA SER A 38 -7.28 -4.82 2.82
C SER A 38 -6.90 -6.05 3.64
N LYS A 39 -7.88 -6.93 3.83
CA LYS A 39 -7.67 -8.19 4.56
C LYS A 39 -6.69 -9.11 3.82
N SER A 40 -5.96 -9.92 4.57
CA SER A 40 -5.18 -11.03 4.02
C SER A 40 -6.07 -11.95 3.17
N GLY A 41 -5.57 -12.34 2.00
CA GLY A 41 -6.30 -13.12 1.00
C GLY A 41 -7.06 -12.27 -0.03
N THR A 42 -6.95 -10.94 0.01
CA THR A 42 -7.50 -10.05 -1.03
C THR A 42 -6.79 -10.30 -2.36
N THR A 43 -7.56 -10.57 -3.41
CA THR A 43 -7.02 -10.83 -4.76
C THR A 43 -6.55 -9.54 -5.42
N VAL A 44 -5.28 -9.54 -5.85
CA VAL A 44 -4.60 -8.46 -6.57
C VAL A 44 -4.65 -8.68 -8.07
N ALA A 45 -4.32 -9.89 -8.51
CA ALA A 45 -4.19 -10.24 -9.90
C ALA A 45 -4.59 -11.69 -10.16
N LEU A 46 -5.04 -11.97 -11.39
CA LEU A 46 -5.15 -13.32 -11.93
C LEU A 46 -4.07 -13.51 -12.98
N ILE A 47 -3.33 -14.60 -12.86
CA ILE A 47 -2.15 -14.91 -13.67
C ILE A 47 -2.38 -16.27 -14.33
N SER A 48 -2.12 -16.36 -15.63
CA SER A 48 -2.09 -17.61 -16.38
C SER A 48 -0.67 -17.86 -16.85
N VAL A 49 -0.17 -19.08 -16.67
CA VAL A 49 1.14 -19.48 -17.19
C VAL A 49 0.97 -20.64 -18.17
N SER A 50 1.53 -20.49 -19.35
CA SER A 50 1.47 -21.49 -20.41
C SER A 50 2.83 -21.73 -21.02
N ASP A 51 3.07 -22.94 -21.51
CA ASP A 51 4.24 -23.29 -22.28
C ASP A 51 3.77 -24.07 -23.51
N LEU A 52 4.42 -23.83 -24.65
CA LEU A 52 4.04 -24.44 -25.93
C LEU A 52 4.59 -25.87 -26.09
N ASP A 53 5.53 -26.27 -25.23
CA ASP A 53 6.13 -27.60 -25.24
C ASP A 53 5.19 -28.67 -24.65
N SER A 54 5.56 -29.94 -24.81
CA SER A 54 4.72 -31.08 -24.42
C SER A 54 5.28 -31.87 -23.23
N GLY A 55 4.41 -32.51 -22.47
CA GLY A 55 4.82 -33.37 -21.36
C GLY A 55 5.50 -32.59 -20.23
N VAL A 56 6.74 -32.96 -19.87
CA VAL A 56 7.49 -32.29 -18.80
C VAL A 56 8.03 -30.93 -19.22
N ASN A 57 8.35 -30.75 -20.51
CA ASN A 57 8.81 -29.50 -21.07
C ASN A 57 7.70 -28.43 -21.00
N GLY A 58 6.44 -28.83 -21.25
CA GLY A 58 5.29 -27.94 -21.12
C GLY A 58 4.75 -27.74 -19.70
N LYS A 59 5.32 -28.41 -18.69
CA LYS A 59 4.81 -28.37 -17.31
C LYS A 59 5.47 -27.23 -16.55
N VAL A 60 4.66 -26.27 -16.13
CA VAL A 60 5.12 -25.00 -15.55
C VAL A 60 4.78 -24.86 -14.07
N SER A 61 5.59 -24.04 -13.40
CA SER A 61 5.33 -23.54 -12.06
C SER A 61 5.57 -22.04 -12.01
N CYS A 62 4.75 -21.32 -11.23
CA CYS A 62 4.89 -19.87 -11.02
C CYS A 62 5.15 -19.58 -9.54
N SER A 63 6.04 -18.62 -9.29
CA SER A 63 6.45 -18.22 -7.95
C SER A 63 6.63 -16.71 -7.86
N VAL A 64 6.66 -16.22 -6.63
CA VAL A 64 6.95 -14.84 -6.28
C VAL A 64 7.95 -14.80 -5.12
N PRO A 65 8.67 -13.68 -4.89
CA PRO A 65 9.59 -13.57 -3.77
C PRO A 65 8.93 -13.86 -2.42
N GLU A 66 9.65 -14.52 -1.50
CA GLU A 66 9.11 -14.84 -0.17
C GLU A 66 9.09 -13.65 0.79
N ASP A 67 9.93 -12.63 0.56
CA ASP A 67 10.11 -11.46 1.43
C ASP A 67 9.17 -10.30 1.05
N MET A 68 7.89 -10.61 0.87
CA MET A 68 6.87 -9.61 0.57
C MET A 68 5.48 -10.06 1.03
N PRO A 69 4.54 -9.12 1.28
CA PRO A 69 3.22 -9.43 1.83
C PRO A 69 2.24 -9.99 0.77
N PHE A 70 2.74 -10.75 -0.22
CA PHE A 70 1.93 -11.37 -1.27
C PHE A 70 2.31 -12.83 -1.46
N LYS A 71 1.36 -13.62 -1.98
CA LYS A 71 1.56 -15.02 -2.33
C LYS A 71 0.70 -15.41 -3.52
N LEU A 72 1.10 -16.48 -4.20
CA LEU A 72 0.29 -17.10 -5.25
C LEU A 72 -0.54 -18.25 -4.67
N LEU A 73 -1.83 -18.27 -5.00
CA LEU A 73 -2.71 -19.42 -4.78
C LEU A 73 -2.94 -20.10 -6.13
N SER A 74 -2.49 -21.35 -6.27
CA SER A 74 -2.70 -22.13 -7.49
C SER A 74 -4.14 -22.64 -7.56
N SER A 75 -4.77 -22.44 -8.71
CA SER A 75 -5.96 -23.20 -9.08
C SER A 75 -5.56 -24.66 -9.33
N PRO A 76 -6.36 -25.66 -8.88
CA PRO A 76 -6.06 -27.08 -9.08
C PRO A 76 -6.08 -27.52 -10.56
N HIS A 77 -6.63 -26.70 -11.45
CA HIS A 77 -6.74 -26.97 -12.88
C HIS A 77 -6.38 -25.69 -13.65
N ASN A 78 -5.45 -25.81 -14.63
CA ASN A 78 -5.13 -24.84 -15.69
C ASN A 78 -3.94 -23.87 -15.49
N ASN A 79 -2.97 -24.15 -14.61
CA ASN A 79 -1.79 -23.27 -14.41
C ASN A 79 -2.18 -21.78 -14.16
N VAL A 80 -3.36 -21.59 -13.56
CA VAL A 80 -3.89 -20.29 -13.18
C VAL A 80 -3.55 -20.04 -11.72
N TYR A 81 -3.03 -18.86 -11.43
CA TYR A 81 -2.64 -18.41 -10.10
C TYR A 81 -3.39 -17.13 -9.73
N SER A 82 -3.87 -17.06 -8.50
CA SER A 82 -4.34 -15.81 -7.91
C SER A 82 -3.23 -15.21 -7.07
N LEU A 83 -2.76 -14.02 -7.44
CA LEU A 83 -1.89 -13.20 -6.58
C LEU A 83 -2.77 -12.58 -5.51
N VAL A 84 -2.49 -12.88 -4.25
CA VAL A 84 -3.25 -12.39 -3.10
C VAL A 84 -2.35 -11.79 -2.04
N THR A 85 -2.88 -10.89 -1.22
CA THR A 85 -2.20 -10.43 0.00
C THR A 85 -2.01 -11.59 0.97
N SER A 86 -0.86 -11.67 1.63
CA SER A 86 -0.54 -12.69 2.64
C SER A 86 -0.56 -12.14 4.07
N SER A 87 -0.26 -10.84 4.24
CA SER A 87 -0.31 -10.11 5.52
C SER A 87 -1.01 -8.77 5.37
N THR A 88 -1.07 -7.99 6.46
CA THR A 88 -1.52 -6.60 6.45
C THR A 88 -0.56 -5.75 5.62
N LEU A 89 -1.10 -4.71 4.99
CA LEU A 89 -0.35 -3.67 4.31
C LEU A 89 -0.34 -2.42 5.21
N ASP A 90 0.65 -1.57 4.99
CA ASP A 90 0.86 -0.32 5.71
C ASP A 90 1.52 0.63 4.70
N ARG A 91 0.79 1.66 4.29
CA ARG A 91 1.21 2.61 3.26
C ARG A 91 2.30 3.52 3.78
N GLU A 92 2.22 3.94 5.04
CA GLU A 92 3.23 4.76 5.72
C GLU A 92 4.59 4.05 5.75
N MET A 93 4.59 2.72 5.86
CA MET A 93 5.80 1.90 5.83
C MET A 93 6.22 1.54 4.40
N THR A 94 5.30 1.17 3.50
CA THR A 94 5.61 0.83 2.10
C THR A 94 4.43 1.13 1.16
N ALA A 95 4.54 2.24 0.42
CA ALA A 95 3.48 2.73 -0.47
C ALA A 95 3.30 1.95 -1.79
N HIS A 96 4.29 1.14 -2.22
CA HIS A 96 4.16 0.31 -3.42
C HIS A 96 5.10 -0.90 -3.40
N TYR A 97 4.75 -1.91 -4.19
CA TYR A 97 5.49 -3.16 -4.33
C TYR A 97 5.70 -3.51 -5.80
N ASP A 98 6.96 -3.74 -6.19
CA ASP A 98 7.32 -4.29 -7.50
C ASP A 98 7.45 -5.81 -7.42
N ILE A 99 6.37 -6.52 -7.73
CA ILE A 99 6.26 -7.97 -7.58
C ILE A 99 6.73 -8.63 -8.86
N THR A 100 7.88 -9.31 -8.82
CA THR A 100 8.41 -10.07 -9.95
C THR A 100 7.93 -11.51 -9.93
N LEU A 101 7.01 -11.84 -10.83
CA LEU A 101 6.55 -13.20 -11.11
C LEU A 101 7.67 -13.97 -11.82
N SER A 102 7.92 -15.21 -11.41
CA SER A 102 8.88 -16.11 -12.04
C SER A 102 8.19 -17.42 -12.42
N ALA A 103 8.11 -17.68 -13.73
CA ALA A 103 7.61 -18.93 -14.28
C ALA A 103 8.76 -19.79 -14.76
N LYS A 104 8.69 -21.10 -14.50
CA LYS A 104 9.73 -22.06 -14.85
C LYS A 104 9.11 -23.39 -15.28
N ASP A 105 9.63 -23.97 -16.35
CA ASP A 105 9.28 -25.30 -16.83
C ASP A 105 9.98 -26.45 -16.03
N GLU A 106 9.60 -27.69 -16.32
CA GLU A 106 10.27 -28.90 -15.81
C GLU A 106 11.18 -29.58 -16.86
N GLY A 107 11.59 -28.84 -17.89
CA GLY A 107 12.50 -29.31 -18.94
C GLY A 107 13.95 -29.46 -18.46
N ASN A 108 14.81 -30.02 -19.32
CA ASN A 108 16.24 -30.17 -19.04
C ASN A 108 17.10 -29.80 -20.26
N PRO A 109 17.80 -28.64 -20.23
CA PRO A 109 17.81 -27.66 -19.16
C PRO A 109 16.45 -26.93 -19.03
N PRO A 110 16.09 -26.44 -17.83
CA PRO A 110 14.83 -25.72 -17.67
C PRO A 110 14.91 -24.31 -18.22
N LEU A 111 13.82 -23.81 -18.79
CA LEU A 111 13.64 -22.43 -19.22
C LEU A 111 12.72 -21.69 -18.25
N SER A 112 12.87 -20.37 -18.21
CA SER A 112 12.13 -19.50 -17.29
C SER A 112 11.83 -18.14 -17.88
N SER A 113 10.74 -17.52 -17.43
CA SER A 113 10.39 -16.14 -17.74
C SER A 113 10.08 -15.34 -16.48
N LEU A 114 10.26 -14.03 -16.58
CA LEU A 114 10.04 -13.08 -15.50
C LEU A 114 9.04 -12.02 -15.95
N LYS A 115 8.16 -11.60 -15.06
CA LYS A 115 7.23 -10.48 -15.30
C LYS A 115 6.98 -9.70 -14.03
N THR A 116 7.23 -8.40 -14.06
CA THR A 116 7.01 -7.53 -12.89
C THR A 116 5.67 -6.82 -12.98
N VAL A 117 4.93 -6.79 -11.88
CA VAL A 117 3.71 -5.99 -11.69
C VAL A 117 3.89 -5.05 -10.51
N THR A 118 3.49 -3.78 -10.67
CA THR A 118 3.62 -2.76 -9.61
C THR A 118 2.27 -2.51 -8.95
N VAL A 119 2.18 -2.84 -7.66
CA VAL A 119 0.98 -2.65 -6.85
C VAL A 119 1.17 -1.44 -5.96
N HIS A 120 0.27 -0.47 -6.05
CA HIS A 120 0.23 0.69 -5.16
C HIS A 120 -0.70 0.43 -3.98
N VAL A 121 -0.25 0.82 -2.78
CA VAL A 121 -1.09 0.81 -1.59
C VAL A 121 -1.79 2.17 -1.51
N SER A 122 -3.12 2.17 -1.47
CA SER A 122 -3.89 3.41 -1.25
C SER A 122 -4.13 3.65 0.23
N ASP A 123 -4.06 4.93 0.57
CA ASP A 123 -4.24 5.48 1.91
C ASP A 123 -5.64 5.23 2.49
N VAL A 124 -5.66 4.92 3.78
CA VAL A 124 -6.84 4.85 4.64
C VAL A 124 -6.56 5.72 5.86
N ASN A 125 -7.58 6.41 6.36
CA ASN A 125 -7.44 7.26 7.54
C ASN A 125 -7.29 6.41 8.82
N ASP A 126 -6.07 5.97 9.11
CA ASP A 126 -5.75 5.11 10.25
C ASP A 126 -4.67 5.69 11.18
N ASN A 127 -4.03 6.80 10.78
CA ASN A 127 -3.26 7.65 11.68
C ASN A 127 -4.12 8.81 12.18
N SER A 128 -3.68 9.39 13.29
CA SER A 128 -4.34 10.57 13.87
C SER A 128 -3.31 11.67 14.06
N PRO A 129 -3.70 12.96 14.01
CA PRO A 129 -2.74 14.04 14.12
C PRO A 129 -1.97 14.00 15.44
N GLU A 130 -0.64 14.04 15.36
CA GLU A 130 0.28 14.02 16.50
C GLU A 130 0.92 15.39 16.72
N PHE A 131 0.74 15.96 17.92
CA PHE A 131 1.40 17.21 18.32
C PHE A 131 2.90 17.00 18.65
N ILE A 132 3.77 17.86 18.12
CA ILE A 132 5.22 17.82 18.37
C ILE A 132 5.60 18.63 19.61
N GLY A 133 6.20 17.99 20.60
CA GLY A 133 6.71 18.69 21.80
C GLY A 133 5.66 18.91 22.89
N SER A 134 4.61 18.09 22.90
CA SER A 134 3.65 18.02 24.00
C SER A 134 4.28 17.42 25.28
N PRO A 135 4.00 17.93 26.50
CA PRO A 135 3.13 19.08 26.79
C PRO A 135 3.80 20.42 26.53
N TYR A 136 3.02 21.40 26.07
CA TYR A 136 3.51 22.76 25.81
C TYR A 136 3.43 23.64 27.06
N THR A 137 4.54 24.30 27.38
CA THR A 137 4.59 25.39 28.37
C THR A 137 5.25 26.60 27.72
N PHE A 138 4.56 27.74 27.73
CA PHE A 138 5.08 28.98 27.19
C PHE A 138 4.80 30.14 28.17
N TYR A 139 5.70 31.12 28.16
CA TYR A 139 5.63 32.28 29.03
C TYR A 139 5.16 33.49 28.23
N VAL A 140 4.18 34.21 28.76
CA VAL A 140 3.64 35.44 28.16
C VAL A 140 3.93 36.58 29.12
N MET A 141 4.43 37.70 28.58
CA MET A 141 4.57 38.92 29.38
C MET A 141 3.18 39.51 29.65
N GLU A 142 2.95 39.96 30.88
CA GLU A 142 1.79 40.80 31.18
C GLU A 142 1.81 42.08 30.33
N ASN A 143 0.67 42.76 30.22
CA ASN A 143 0.52 43.95 29.37
C ASN A 143 0.76 43.67 27.87
N ASN A 144 0.57 42.43 27.43
CA ASN A 144 0.61 42.08 26.01
C ASN A 144 -0.46 42.85 25.22
N ALA A 145 -0.14 43.18 23.97
CA ALA A 145 -1.12 43.80 23.08
C ALA A 145 -2.21 42.78 22.67
N HIS A 146 -3.42 43.28 22.44
CA HIS A 146 -4.48 42.50 21.82
C HIS A 146 -4.06 42.02 20.43
N GLY A 147 -4.30 40.76 20.10
CA GLY A 147 -3.94 40.13 18.83
C GLY A 147 -2.48 39.69 18.74
N THR A 148 -1.69 39.79 19.81
CA THR A 148 -0.29 39.31 19.81
C THR A 148 -0.25 37.79 19.64
N SER A 149 0.60 37.31 18.74
CA SER A 149 0.89 35.87 18.61
C SER A 149 1.69 35.41 19.82
N LEU A 150 1.19 34.39 20.51
CA LEU A 150 1.77 33.87 21.75
C LEU A 150 2.70 32.69 21.48
N PHE A 151 2.21 31.73 20.70
CA PHE A 151 2.88 30.48 20.39
C PHE A 151 2.27 29.87 19.13
N SER A 152 2.94 28.93 18.47
CA SER A 152 2.34 28.16 17.37
C SER A 152 2.47 26.67 17.68
N LEU A 153 1.33 25.98 17.65
CA LEU A 153 1.30 24.54 17.75
C LEU A 153 1.73 23.93 16.42
N PHE A 154 2.36 22.76 16.51
CA PHE A 154 2.69 21.98 15.34
C PHE A 154 2.20 20.56 15.56
N ALA A 155 1.38 20.07 14.64
CA ALA A 155 0.96 18.68 14.55
C ALA A 155 1.27 18.15 13.14
N PHE A 156 1.45 16.84 13.04
CA PHE A 156 1.59 16.14 11.77
C PHE A 156 0.72 14.89 11.79
N ASP A 157 0.26 14.48 10.63
CA ASP A 157 -0.44 13.23 10.42
C ASP A 157 0.37 12.41 9.41
N ARG A 158 0.42 11.08 9.59
CA ARG A 158 1.26 10.21 8.75
C ARG A 158 0.55 9.75 7.48
N ASP A 159 -0.78 9.88 7.43
CA ASP A 159 -1.60 9.57 6.26
C ASP A 159 -1.24 10.46 5.05
N SER A 160 -2.00 10.36 3.96
CA SER A 160 -1.82 11.14 2.73
C SER A 160 -3.02 12.03 2.40
N ASP A 161 -2.76 13.05 1.59
CA ASP A 161 -3.79 13.91 0.98
C ASP A 161 -4.82 14.44 1.99
N GLU A 162 -6.10 14.15 1.79
CA GLU A 162 -7.20 14.62 2.65
C GLU A 162 -7.14 14.05 4.07
N ASN A 163 -6.60 12.84 4.24
CA ASN A 163 -6.49 12.19 5.55
C ASN A 163 -5.40 12.83 6.42
N ALA A 164 -4.40 13.46 5.79
CA ALA A 164 -3.36 14.22 6.49
C ALA A 164 -3.67 15.70 6.70
N LEU A 165 -4.86 16.18 6.29
CA LEU A 165 -5.25 17.57 6.50
C LEU A 165 -5.59 17.85 7.97
N ILE A 166 -4.82 18.73 8.58
CA ILE A 166 -4.98 19.10 10.00
C ILE A 166 -5.73 20.42 10.12
N SER A 167 -6.68 20.46 11.05
CA SER A 167 -7.34 21.70 11.49
C SER A 167 -7.27 21.85 13.01
N TYR A 168 -6.77 22.98 13.49
CA TYR A 168 -6.65 23.28 14.92
C TYR A 168 -7.92 23.94 15.48
N GLN A 169 -8.30 23.58 16.70
CA GLN A 169 -9.42 24.22 17.40
C GLN A 169 -9.20 24.21 18.91
N ILE A 170 -9.54 25.29 19.62
CA ILE A 170 -9.53 25.24 21.09
C ILE A 170 -10.73 24.40 21.54
N TRP A 171 -10.46 23.33 22.27
CA TRP A 171 -11.48 22.45 22.83
C TRP A 171 -12.40 23.23 23.79
N LYS A 172 -13.70 23.09 23.56
CA LYS A 172 -14.75 23.66 24.41
C LYS A 172 -15.44 22.49 25.13
N ASP A 173 -15.20 22.37 26.42
CA ASP A 173 -15.96 21.43 27.24
C ASP A 173 -17.41 21.94 27.34
N ASN A 174 -18.36 21.18 26.81
CA ASN A 174 -19.79 21.52 26.83
C ASN A 174 -20.38 21.53 28.26
N LEU A 175 -19.65 20.98 29.25
CA LEU A 175 -20.12 20.86 30.64
C LEU A 175 -19.61 21.99 31.55
N LYS A 176 -18.57 22.72 31.13
CA LYS A 176 -18.01 23.87 31.86
C LYS A 176 -17.63 24.94 30.86
N GLU A 177 -18.25 26.10 30.96
CA GLU A 177 -17.89 27.28 30.17
C GLU A 177 -16.36 27.46 30.21
N ASN A 178 -15.69 27.23 29.08
CA ASN A 178 -14.25 27.42 28.98
C ASN A 178 -14.00 28.94 29.07
N LYS A 179 -13.84 29.43 30.30
CA LYS A 179 -13.67 30.85 30.64
C LYS A 179 -12.53 31.49 29.83
N TYR A 180 -11.55 30.68 29.42
CA TYR A 180 -10.36 31.08 28.68
C TYR A 180 -10.53 31.06 27.15
N ALA A 181 -11.62 30.48 26.62
CA ALA A 181 -11.92 30.57 25.18
C ALA A 181 -12.17 32.01 24.70
N SER A 182 -12.46 32.93 25.63
CA SER A 182 -12.55 34.37 25.34
C SER A 182 -11.21 35.10 25.42
N PHE A 183 -10.13 34.43 25.84
CA PHE A 183 -8.83 35.04 26.10
C PHE A 183 -7.85 34.78 24.97
N ILE A 184 -8.04 33.69 24.24
CA ILE A 184 -7.15 33.24 23.17
C ILE A 184 -7.96 32.70 21.99
N ASN A 185 -7.33 32.71 20.83
CA ASN A 185 -7.81 32.03 19.63
C ASN A 185 -6.66 31.20 19.04
N VAL A 186 -6.99 30.13 18.32
CA VAL A 186 -6.03 29.38 17.50
C VAL A 186 -6.42 29.54 16.03
N ASN A 187 -5.45 29.83 15.18
CA ASN A 187 -5.64 29.77 13.74
C ASN A 187 -5.74 28.30 13.31
N SER A 188 -6.82 27.95 12.62
CA SER A 188 -7.14 26.57 12.25
C SER A 188 -6.18 25.96 11.25
N GLU A 189 -5.47 26.77 10.46
CA GLU A 189 -4.59 26.27 9.38
C GLU A 189 -3.14 26.11 9.85
N ASN A 190 -2.64 27.03 10.69
CA ASN A 190 -1.22 27.07 11.06
C ASN A 190 -0.96 26.87 12.57
N GLY A 191 -1.99 26.65 13.38
CA GLY A 191 -1.83 26.38 14.81
C GLY A 191 -1.35 27.58 15.63
N ALA A 192 -1.25 28.78 15.06
CA ALA A 192 -0.83 29.98 15.77
C ALA A 192 -1.89 30.40 16.80
N ILE A 193 -1.48 30.52 18.06
CA ILE A 193 -2.30 30.97 19.18
C ILE A 193 -2.10 32.48 19.34
N TYR A 194 -3.22 33.21 19.38
CA TYR A 194 -3.26 34.66 19.55
C TYR A 194 -3.97 35.04 20.83
N ALA A 195 -3.50 36.09 21.49
CA ALA A 195 -4.20 36.69 22.62
C ALA A 195 -5.38 37.55 22.14
N LEU A 196 -6.57 37.29 22.66
CA LEU A 196 -7.77 38.13 22.48
C LEU A 196 -7.96 39.16 23.60
N LYS A 197 -7.07 39.18 24.60
CA LYS A 197 -7.07 40.15 25.70
C LYS A 197 -5.64 40.48 26.13
N THR A 198 -5.52 41.61 26.83
CA THR A 198 -4.32 41.94 27.59
C THR A 198 -4.36 41.20 28.93
N PHE A 199 -3.28 40.51 29.27
CA PHE A 199 -3.12 39.78 30.52
C PHE A 199 -2.52 40.68 31.60
N ASP A 200 -2.96 40.43 32.83
CA ASP A 200 -2.56 41.13 34.05
C ASP A 200 -2.12 40.09 35.08
N PHE A 201 -0.88 40.14 35.53
CA PHE A 201 -0.27 39.09 36.36
C PHE A 201 -0.91 39.00 37.74
N GLU A 202 -1.35 40.14 38.28
CA GLU A 202 -2.07 40.21 39.56
C GLU A 202 -3.42 39.49 39.52
N THR A 203 -4.08 39.44 38.35
CA THR A 203 -5.39 38.80 38.17
C THR A 203 -5.28 37.33 37.74
N ILE A 204 -4.45 37.01 36.73
CA ILE A 204 -4.29 35.66 36.18
C ILE A 204 -2.81 35.33 35.98
N LYS A 205 -2.32 34.36 36.75
CA LYS A 205 -0.91 33.93 36.69
C LYS A 205 -0.67 32.74 35.75
N THR A 206 -1.67 31.87 35.63
CA THR A 206 -1.58 30.65 34.83
C THR A 206 -2.98 30.19 34.47
N PHE A 207 -3.16 29.71 33.24
CA PHE A 207 -4.35 29.01 32.82
C PHE A 207 -3.96 27.88 31.86
N GLN A 208 -4.82 26.88 31.75
CA GLN A 208 -4.63 25.72 30.88
C GLN A 208 -5.84 25.60 29.97
N PHE A 209 -5.60 25.11 28.76
CA PHE A 209 -6.62 24.83 27.76
C PHE A 209 -6.18 23.62 26.95
N HIS A 210 -7.15 22.95 26.33
CA HIS A 210 -6.91 21.90 25.35
C HIS A 210 -7.14 22.47 23.96
N VAL A 211 -6.29 22.07 23.02
CA VAL A 211 -6.42 22.30 21.58
C VAL A 211 -6.56 20.93 20.94
#